data_AF-A0A396ITF3-F1
#
_entry.id   AF-A0A396ITF3-F1
#
_cell.length_a   1.000
_cell.length_b   1.000
_cell.length_c   1.000
_cell.angle_alpha   90.00
_cell.angle_beta   90.00
_cell.angle_gamma   90.00
#
_symmetry.space_group_name_H-M   'P 1'
#
loop_
_entity.id
_entity.type
_entity.pdbx_description
1 polymer ?
#
loop_
_entity_poly.entity_id
_entity_poly.type
_entity_poly.pdbx_seq_one_letter_code
_entity_poly.pdbx_strand_id
1 'polypeptide(L)'
;MQTLCLNCQYLNPPATKYVDIGDSSEIIAMEDINKLIEEDPLLAFEKLLTGVQSFSIRTLLQELKTLMDSSSDLDHLVSNQESKLKLISLFHGLNHHQGLLPSNVKEFVEKVQNFFNDDYIIKYTTSQQVLKKRNQLLDLKTNLMKKLLSAKSTQAHIDDESSTANAQIHELSLQIDNLKSVLNKCDVQKEKLKAECTEWAQQSKELLSALVSTEVDVIEAERVMKLATEGFVNLKSSFPTF
;
A
#
# COMPACT_ATOMS: atom_id res chain seq x y z
N MET A 1 32.87 44.69 -36.63
CA MET A 1 34.00 45.37 -35.95
C MET A 1 34.70 44.30 -35.14
N GLN A 2 35.94 43.85 -35.36
CA GLN A 2 37.12 44.41 -36.02
C GLN A 2 37.77 43.41 -36.99
N THR A 3 38.42 43.98 -37.99
CA THR A 3 39.30 43.38 -39.00
C THR A 3 40.76 43.42 -38.52
N LEU A 4 41.62 42.53 -39.05
CA LEU A 4 43.05 42.71 -39.46
C LEU A 4 43.84 41.40 -39.23
N CYS A 5 44.13 40.61 -40.29
CA CYS A 5 45.30 40.67 -41.21
C CYS A 5 46.50 39.84 -40.68
N LEU A 6 46.77 38.70 -41.32
CA LEU A 6 47.76 38.51 -42.41
C LEU A 6 49.21 38.63 -41.93
N ASN A 7 49.91 37.49 -41.89
CA ASN A 7 51.32 37.44 -42.24
C ASN A 7 51.69 36.04 -42.76
N CYS A 8 51.92 35.97 -44.08
CA CYS A 8 52.68 34.92 -44.73
C CYS A 8 54.17 35.15 -44.45
N GLN A 9 54.88 34.13 -43.97
CA GLN A 9 56.32 34.02 -44.17
C GLN A 9 56.65 32.64 -44.74
N TYR A 10 57.17 32.68 -45.96
CA TYR A 10 57.74 31.57 -46.71
C TYR A 10 59.21 31.45 -46.31
N LEU A 11 59.65 30.31 -45.76
CA LEU A 11 61.07 29.95 -45.70
C LEU A 11 61.22 28.42 -45.66
N ASN A 12 61.57 27.89 -46.84
CA ASN A 12 62.24 26.63 -47.21
C ASN A 12 62.06 25.33 -46.40
N PRO A 13 61.82 24.18 -47.07
CA PRO A 13 61.66 22.88 -46.43
C PRO A 13 62.99 22.31 -45.89
N PRO A 14 63.00 21.58 -44.75
CA PRO A 14 64.17 20.86 -44.31
C PRO A 14 64.39 19.59 -45.14
N ALA A 15 65.66 19.31 -45.40
CA ALA A 15 66.19 18.28 -46.28
C ALA A 15 65.56 16.88 -46.08
N THR A 16 65.31 16.23 -47.21
CA THR A 16 64.99 14.82 -47.35
C THR A 16 66.01 13.94 -46.63
N LYS A 17 65.58 13.29 -45.54
CA LYS A 17 66.17 12.02 -45.11
C LYS A 17 65.29 10.93 -45.69
N TYR A 18 65.85 10.17 -46.62
CA TYR A 18 65.32 8.87 -47.04
C TYR A 18 65.11 8.02 -45.77
N VAL A 19 63.86 7.90 -45.35
CA VAL A 19 63.43 6.79 -44.51
C VAL A 19 63.14 5.68 -45.50
N ASP A 20 63.99 4.67 -45.47
CA ASP A 20 63.76 3.38 -46.08
C ASP A 20 62.43 2.86 -45.50
N ILE A 21 61.34 3.04 -46.26
CA ILE A 21 60.09 2.35 -46.00
C ILE A 21 60.40 0.90 -46.37
N GLY A 22 60.90 0.17 -45.38
CA GLY A 22 60.95 -1.28 -45.44
C GLY A 22 59.55 -1.74 -45.79
N ASP A 23 59.40 -2.20 -47.02
CA ASP A 23 58.20 -2.84 -47.54
C ASP A 23 58.07 -4.18 -46.80
N SER A 24 57.55 -4.14 -45.58
CA SER A 24 57.17 -5.34 -44.84
C SER A 24 55.85 -5.86 -45.42
N SER A 25 55.89 -6.28 -46.69
CA SER A 25 55.02 -7.36 -47.12
C SER A 25 55.45 -8.57 -46.29
N GLU A 26 54.66 -8.93 -45.29
CA GLU A 26 54.77 -10.22 -44.62
C GLU A 26 54.53 -11.26 -45.72
N ILE A 27 55.62 -11.80 -46.29
CA ILE A 27 55.57 -12.76 -47.38
C ILE A 27 54.88 -14.00 -46.80
N ILE A 28 53.64 -14.24 -47.20
CA ILE A 28 52.91 -15.46 -46.86
C ILE A 28 53.75 -16.62 -47.40
N ALA A 29 54.28 -17.46 -46.52
CA ALA A 29 55.06 -18.61 -46.92
C ALA A 29 54.17 -19.53 -47.79
N MET A 30 54.56 -19.74 -49.04
CA MET A 30 53.78 -20.54 -50.00
C MET A 30 53.55 -21.99 -49.52
N GLU A 31 54.43 -22.49 -48.65
CA GLU A 31 54.30 -23.76 -47.93
C GLU A 31 53.04 -23.84 -47.06
N ASP A 32 52.71 -22.76 -46.34
CA ASP A 32 51.55 -22.69 -45.45
C ASP A 32 50.24 -22.63 -46.23
N ILE A 33 50.26 -22.02 -47.42
CA ILE A 33 49.13 -22.01 -48.35
C ILE A 33 48.92 -23.42 -48.92
N ASN A 34 49.98 -24.11 -49.38
CA ASN A 34 49.86 -25.46 -49.95
C ASN A 34 49.24 -26.45 -48.95
N LYS A 35 49.63 -26.37 -47.67
CA LYS A 35 49.01 -27.18 -46.62
C LYS A 35 47.54 -26.80 -46.38
N LEU A 36 47.22 -25.51 -46.41
CA LEU A 36 45.83 -25.04 -46.30
C LEU A 36 44.96 -25.49 -47.48
N ILE A 37 45.52 -25.56 -48.70
CA ILE A 37 44.82 -26.01 -49.91
C ILE A 37 44.37 -27.48 -49.76
N GLU A 38 45.18 -28.33 -49.11
CA GLU A 38 44.82 -29.73 -48.89
C GLU A 38 43.75 -29.91 -47.80
N GLU A 39 43.81 -29.11 -46.73
CA GLU A 39 42.91 -29.24 -45.56
C GLU A 39 41.56 -28.51 -45.75
N ASP A 40 41.58 -27.29 -46.28
CA ASP A 40 40.40 -26.49 -46.59
C ASP A 40 40.67 -25.58 -47.82
N PRO A 41 40.45 -26.11 -49.05
CA PRO A 41 40.75 -25.40 -50.30
C PRO A 41 40.06 -24.03 -50.41
N LEU A 42 38.91 -23.86 -49.77
CA LEU A 42 38.16 -22.60 -49.75
C LEU A 42 38.82 -21.58 -48.82
N LEU A 43 39.23 -21.99 -47.63
CA LEU A 43 39.98 -21.15 -46.69
C LEU A 43 41.33 -20.72 -47.28
N ALA A 44 41.98 -21.62 -48.01
CA ALA A 44 43.25 -21.33 -48.67
C ALA A 44 43.10 -20.27 -49.76
N PHE A 45 42.08 -20.42 -50.60
CA PHE A 45 41.73 -19.47 -51.64
C PHE A 45 41.33 -18.11 -51.07
N GLU A 46 40.59 -18.11 -49.96
CA GLU A 46 40.20 -16.91 -49.22
C GLU A 46 41.42 -16.17 -48.65
N LYS A 47 42.31 -16.88 -47.96
CA LYS A 47 43.57 -16.32 -47.41
C LYS A 47 44.46 -15.74 -48.50
N LEU A 48 44.43 -16.34 -49.71
CA LEU A 48 45.13 -15.86 -50.91
C LEU A 48 44.54 -14.58 -51.49
N LEU A 49 43.21 -14.43 -51.43
CA LEU A 49 42.49 -13.29 -52.00
C LEU A 49 42.40 -12.08 -51.06
N THR A 50 42.31 -12.32 -49.74
CA THR A 50 42.05 -11.25 -48.76
C THR A 50 43.27 -10.86 -47.93
N GLY A 51 44.31 -11.71 -47.88
CA GLY A 51 45.51 -11.46 -47.07
C GLY A 51 45.29 -11.47 -45.55
N VAL A 52 44.07 -11.80 -45.09
CA VAL A 52 43.69 -11.80 -43.66
C VAL A 52 43.22 -13.19 -43.26
N GLN A 53 43.58 -13.63 -42.04
CA GLN A 53 43.08 -14.87 -41.46
C GLN A 53 41.62 -14.69 -40.98
N SER A 54 40.66 -14.82 -41.90
CA SER A 54 39.22 -14.83 -41.61
C SER A 54 38.70 -16.25 -41.35
N PHE A 55 37.54 -16.34 -40.69
CA PHE A 55 36.83 -17.61 -40.51
C PHE A 55 36.25 -18.06 -41.84
N SER A 56 36.56 -19.30 -42.26
CA SER A 56 35.98 -19.92 -43.46
C SER A 56 34.45 -19.78 -43.47
N ILE A 57 33.89 -19.47 -44.63
CA ILE A 57 32.44 -19.40 -44.88
C ILE A 57 31.74 -20.67 -44.35
N ARG A 58 32.37 -21.84 -44.49
CA ARG A 58 31.84 -23.12 -43.99
C ARG A 58 31.69 -23.09 -42.47
N THR A 59 32.69 -22.60 -41.76
CA THR A 59 32.68 -22.48 -40.29
C THR A 59 31.61 -21.50 -39.83
N LEU A 60 31.51 -20.34 -40.48
CA LEU A 60 30.48 -19.34 -40.17
C LEU A 60 29.05 -19.88 -40.35
N LEU A 61 28.79 -20.58 -41.45
CA LEU A 61 27.48 -21.20 -41.70
C LEU A 61 27.17 -22.33 -40.72
N GLN A 62 28.19 -23.13 -40.35
CA GLN A 62 28.03 -24.21 -39.38
C GLN A 62 27.72 -23.68 -37.98
N GLU A 63 28.43 -22.62 -37.55
CA GLU A 63 28.15 -21.97 -36.27
C GLU A 63 26.78 -21.29 -36.24
N LEU A 64 26.36 -20.65 -37.34
CA LEU A 64 25.03 -20.09 -37.46
C LEU A 64 23.96 -21.16 -37.33
N LYS A 65 24.16 -22.31 -37.99
CA LYS A 65 23.26 -23.47 -37.86
C LYS A 65 23.21 -23.95 -36.41
N THR A 66 24.33 -24.16 -35.75
CA THR A 66 24.37 -24.59 -34.35
C THR A 66 23.70 -23.58 -33.41
N LEU A 67 23.86 -22.28 -33.66
CA LEU A 67 23.21 -21.23 -32.88
C LEU A 67 21.68 -21.27 -33.05
N MET A 68 21.19 -21.51 -34.27
CA MET A 68 19.76 -21.66 -34.55
C MET A 68 19.21 -22.95 -33.94
N ASP A 69 19.93 -24.07 -34.07
CA ASP A 69 19.51 -25.39 -33.57
C ASP A 69 19.55 -25.48 -32.03
N SER A 70 20.42 -24.71 -31.37
CA SER A 70 20.54 -24.65 -29.90
C SER A 70 19.53 -23.70 -29.25
N SER A 71 18.88 -22.84 -30.04
CA SER A 71 17.82 -21.95 -29.57
C SER A 71 16.52 -22.75 -29.44
N SER A 72 16.00 -22.92 -28.22
CA SER A 72 14.74 -23.64 -27.98
C SER A 72 13.53 -22.96 -28.61
N ASP A 73 13.54 -21.62 -28.61
CA ASP A 73 12.56 -20.76 -29.26
C ASP A 73 13.21 -19.40 -29.61
N LEU A 74 12.51 -18.65 -30.47
CA LEU A 74 12.92 -17.30 -30.85
C LEU A 74 13.03 -16.38 -29.61
N ASP A 75 12.24 -16.65 -28.57
CA ASP A 75 12.23 -15.89 -27.32
C ASP A 75 13.58 -15.96 -26.60
N HIS A 76 14.17 -17.15 -26.51
CA HIS A 76 15.47 -17.41 -25.93
C HIS A 76 16.60 -16.82 -26.79
N LEU A 77 16.54 -16.99 -28.10
CA LEU A 77 17.52 -16.42 -29.04
C LEU A 77 17.57 -14.89 -28.98
N VAL A 78 16.40 -14.26 -28.83
CA VAL A 78 16.22 -12.80 -28.78
C VAL A 78 16.35 -12.25 -27.35
N SER A 79 16.19 -13.03 -26.30
CA SER A 79 16.35 -12.54 -24.93
C SER A 79 17.77 -12.69 -24.41
N ASN A 80 18.56 -13.64 -24.95
CA ASN A 80 19.94 -13.86 -24.57
C ASN A 80 20.88 -12.89 -25.30
N GLN A 81 21.52 -12.00 -24.54
CA GLN A 81 22.46 -11.01 -25.07
C GLN A 81 23.69 -11.65 -25.75
N GLU A 82 24.18 -12.77 -25.24
CA GLU A 82 25.30 -13.51 -25.82
C GLU A 82 24.92 -14.12 -27.18
N SER A 83 23.75 -14.75 -27.24
CA SER A 83 23.20 -15.29 -28.49
C SER A 83 23.01 -14.19 -29.55
N LYS A 84 22.53 -13.01 -29.15
CA LYS A 84 22.42 -11.83 -30.03
C LYS A 84 23.77 -11.37 -30.58
N LEU A 85 24.76 -11.17 -29.71
CA LEU A 85 26.08 -10.71 -30.12
C LEU A 85 26.75 -11.72 -31.05
N LYS A 86 26.58 -13.02 -30.76
CA LYS A 86 27.08 -14.11 -31.63
C LYS A 86 26.39 -14.11 -33.00
N LEU A 87 25.08 -13.91 -33.04
CA LEU A 87 24.31 -13.79 -34.29
C LEU A 87 24.79 -12.59 -35.13
N ILE A 88 25.01 -11.43 -34.51
CA ILE A 88 25.54 -10.22 -35.16
C ILE A 88 26.94 -10.48 -35.73
N SER A 89 27.82 -11.10 -34.94
CA SER A 89 29.18 -11.42 -35.36
C SER A 89 29.21 -12.39 -36.55
N LEU A 90 28.36 -13.43 -36.53
CA LEU A 90 28.26 -14.41 -37.62
C LEU A 90 27.76 -13.76 -38.91
N PHE A 91 26.75 -12.89 -38.84
CA PHE A 91 26.28 -12.14 -40.00
C PHE A 91 27.31 -11.14 -40.53
N HIS A 92 28.07 -10.50 -39.65
CA HIS A 92 29.16 -9.63 -40.06
C HIS A 92 30.24 -10.40 -40.83
N GLY A 93 30.65 -11.57 -40.33
CA GLY A 93 31.56 -12.47 -41.04
C GLY A 93 31.02 -12.91 -42.39
N LEU A 94 29.77 -13.38 -42.46
CA LEU A 94 29.15 -13.81 -43.71
C LEU A 94 29.06 -12.67 -44.74
N ASN A 95 28.77 -11.45 -44.30
CA ASN A 95 28.78 -10.27 -45.18
C ASN A 95 30.17 -9.87 -45.65
N HIS A 96 31.23 -10.12 -44.88
CA HIS A 96 32.60 -9.90 -45.33
C HIS A 96 32.94 -10.78 -46.56
N HIS A 97 32.27 -11.93 -46.68
CA HIS A 97 32.43 -12.88 -47.78
C HIS A 97 31.29 -12.81 -48.82
N GLN A 98 30.55 -11.71 -48.88
CA GLN A 98 29.33 -11.59 -49.71
C GLN A 98 29.57 -11.84 -51.22
N GLY A 99 30.79 -11.62 -51.71
CA GLY A 99 31.18 -11.91 -53.11
C GLY A 99 31.37 -13.39 -53.45
N LEU A 100 31.54 -14.23 -52.42
CA LEU A 100 31.75 -15.69 -52.53
C LEU A 100 30.48 -16.49 -52.18
N LEU A 101 29.46 -15.82 -51.65
CA LEU A 101 28.19 -16.46 -51.28
C LEU A 101 27.31 -16.70 -52.52
N PRO A 102 26.70 -17.89 -52.65
CA PRO A 102 25.64 -18.13 -53.61
C PRO A 102 24.48 -17.13 -53.43
N SER A 103 23.83 -16.72 -54.53
CA SER A 103 22.77 -15.69 -54.52
C SER A 103 21.65 -15.98 -53.51
N ASN A 104 21.26 -17.24 -53.36
CA ASN A 104 20.21 -17.68 -52.41
C ASN A 104 20.65 -17.52 -50.94
N VAL A 105 21.93 -17.71 -50.64
CA VAL A 105 22.48 -17.55 -49.29
C VAL A 105 22.62 -16.06 -48.96
N LYS A 106 23.03 -15.25 -49.93
CA LYS A 106 23.10 -13.79 -49.81
C LYS A 106 21.73 -13.18 -49.48
N GLU A 107 20.69 -13.57 -50.22
CA GLU A 107 19.31 -13.11 -49.98
C GLU A 107 18.80 -13.54 -48.58
N PHE A 108 19.12 -14.77 -48.16
CA PHE A 108 18.76 -15.25 -46.82
C PHE A 108 19.44 -14.43 -45.71
N VAL A 109 20.77 -14.23 -45.80
CA VAL A 109 21.54 -13.45 -44.83
C VAL A 109 20.98 -12.03 -44.70
N GLU A 110 20.69 -11.37 -45.82
CA GLU A 110 20.15 -10.01 -45.83
C GLU A 110 18.75 -9.93 -45.20
N LYS A 111 17.85 -10.87 -45.53
CA LYS A 111 16.50 -10.93 -44.92
C LYS A 111 16.54 -11.19 -43.41
N VAL A 112 17.38 -12.13 -42.98
CA VAL A 112 17.50 -12.45 -41.55
C VAL A 112 18.15 -11.30 -40.80
N GLN A 113 19.18 -10.68 -41.38
CA GLN A 113 19.81 -9.51 -40.80
C GLN A 113 18.83 -8.35 -40.67
N ASN A 114 17.98 -8.07 -41.66
CA ASN A 114 16.92 -7.06 -41.54
C ASN A 114 15.89 -7.45 -40.47
N PHE A 115 15.53 -8.73 -40.36
CA PHE A 115 14.63 -9.19 -39.29
C PHE A 115 15.19 -8.96 -37.87
N PHE A 116 16.50 -9.10 -37.69
CA PHE A 116 17.16 -8.92 -36.38
C PHE A 116 17.62 -7.48 -36.11
N ASN A 117 17.97 -6.72 -37.15
CA ASN A 117 18.51 -5.36 -37.04
C ASN A 117 17.45 -4.27 -37.18
N ASP A 118 16.41 -4.48 -38.00
CA ASP A 118 15.30 -3.55 -38.08
C ASP A 118 14.26 -3.87 -37.02
N ASP A 119 13.65 -2.80 -36.51
CA ASP A 119 12.34 -2.61 -35.86
C ASP A 119 11.62 -3.80 -35.19
N TYR A 120 11.62 -5.01 -35.75
CA TYR A 120 10.96 -6.20 -35.25
C TYR A 120 11.46 -6.65 -33.88
N ILE A 121 12.79 -6.76 -33.65
CA ILE A 121 13.32 -7.18 -32.34
C ILE A 121 13.04 -6.14 -31.25
N ILE A 122 13.14 -4.86 -31.59
CA ILE A 122 12.82 -3.75 -30.69
C ILE A 122 11.32 -3.74 -30.37
N LYS A 123 10.46 -3.95 -31.37
CA LYS A 123 9.00 -4.09 -31.19
C LYS A 123 8.65 -5.32 -30.38
N TYR A 124 9.32 -6.44 -30.60
CA TYR A 124 9.12 -7.70 -29.89
C TYR A 124 9.43 -7.56 -28.39
N THR A 125 10.62 -7.05 -28.07
CA THR A 125 11.03 -6.81 -26.68
C THR A 125 10.11 -5.80 -25.98
N THR A 126 9.71 -4.74 -26.68
CA THR A 126 8.72 -3.77 -26.18
C THR A 126 7.37 -4.45 -25.91
N SER A 127 6.90 -5.29 -26.85
CA SER A 127 5.62 -6.01 -26.72
C SER A 127 5.63 -6.97 -25.53
N GLN A 128 6.73 -7.68 -25.32
CA GLN A 128 6.89 -8.57 -24.16
C GLN A 128 6.90 -7.81 -22.83
N GLN A 129 7.56 -6.64 -22.78
CA GLN A 129 7.49 -5.78 -21.60
C GLN A 129 6.06 -5.27 -21.34
N VAL A 130 5.32 -4.91 -22.39
CA VAL A 130 3.91 -4.52 -22.28
C VAL A 130 3.05 -5.67 -21.76
N LEU A 131 3.25 -6.89 -22.27
CA LEU A 131 2.55 -8.08 -21.78
C LEU A 131 2.84 -8.35 -20.29
N LYS A 132 4.10 -8.25 -19.87
CA LYS A 132 4.48 -8.40 -18.46
C LYS A 132 3.79 -7.37 -17.57
N LYS A 133 3.81 -6.09 -17.97
CA LYS A 133 3.12 -5.00 -17.24
C LYS A 133 1.60 -5.21 -17.20
N ARG A 134 1.00 -5.69 -18.29
CA ARG A 134 -0.42 -6.03 -18.37
C ARG A 134 -0.79 -7.11 -17.35
N ASN A 135 0.01 -8.17 -17.23
CA ASN A 135 -0.25 -9.25 -16.27
C ASN A 135 -0.13 -8.76 -14.83
N GLN A 136 0.90 -7.96 -14.53
CA GLN A 136 1.04 -7.31 -13.22
C GLN A 136 -0.16 -6.41 -12.88
N LEU A 137 -0.68 -5.68 -13.87
CA LEU A 137 -1.86 -4.84 -13.69
C LEU A 137 -3.13 -5.68 -13.42
N LEU A 138 -3.28 -6.82 -14.09
CA LEU A 138 -4.39 -7.75 -13.85
C LEU A 138 -4.34 -8.34 -12.43
N ASP A 139 -3.17 -8.72 -11.95
CA ASP A 139 -2.97 -9.21 -10.59
C ASP A 139 -3.30 -8.13 -9.55
N LEU A 140 -2.80 -6.92 -9.77
CA LEU A 140 -3.09 -5.77 -8.89
C LEU A 140 -4.59 -5.46 -8.88
N LYS A 141 -5.25 -5.44 -10.04
CA LYS A 141 -6.70 -5.25 -10.15
C LYS A 141 -7.46 -6.29 -9.34
N THR A 142 -7.06 -7.55 -9.45
CA THR A 142 -7.69 -8.66 -8.72
C THR A 142 -7.51 -8.53 -7.21
N ASN A 143 -6.30 -8.16 -6.77
CA ASN A 143 -6.01 -7.92 -5.35
C ASN A 143 -6.83 -6.74 -4.79
N LEU A 144 -6.88 -5.62 -5.51
CA LEU A 144 -7.67 -4.45 -5.14
C LEU A 144 -9.16 -4.78 -5.04
N MET A 145 -9.69 -5.55 -5.98
CA MET A 145 -11.11 -5.94 -5.95
C MET A 145 -11.43 -6.82 -4.74
N LYS A 146 -10.55 -7.75 -4.37
CA LYS A 146 -10.69 -8.54 -3.14
C LYS A 146 -10.66 -7.66 -1.89
N LYS A 147 -9.71 -6.71 -1.80
CA LYS A 147 -9.62 -5.76 -0.69
C LYS A 147 -10.87 -4.87 -0.59
N LEU A 148 -11.40 -4.42 -1.72
CA LEU A 148 -12.62 -3.60 -1.77
C LEU A 148 -13.83 -4.40 -1.28
N LEU A 149 -13.98 -5.66 -1.68
CA LEU A 149 -15.05 -6.54 -1.19
C LEU A 149 -14.94 -6.78 0.32
N SER A 150 -13.73 -7.02 0.82
CA SER A 150 -13.48 -7.15 2.26
C SER A 150 -13.85 -5.87 3.01
N ALA A 151 -13.40 -4.72 2.52
CA ALA A 151 -13.70 -3.43 3.15
C ALA A 151 -15.21 -3.13 3.15
N LYS A 152 -15.92 -3.47 2.07
CA LYS A 152 -17.38 -3.34 1.99
C LYS A 152 -18.09 -4.22 3.01
N SER A 153 -17.61 -5.46 3.20
CA SER A 153 -18.14 -6.37 4.22
C SER A 153 -17.91 -5.83 5.64
N THR A 154 -16.72 -5.31 5.92
CA THR A 154 -16.41 -4.68 7.21
C THR A 154 -17.26 -3.44 7.46
N GLN A 155 -17.49 -2.60 6.44
CA GLN A 155 -18.36 -1.43 6.57
C GLN A 155 -19.79 -1.82 6.95
N ALA A 156 -20.36 -2.82 6.28
CA ALA A 156 -21.72 -3.29 6.58
C ALA A 156 -21.85 -3.77 8.03
N HIS A 157 -20.84 -4.52 8.52
CA HIS A 157 -20.79 -4.96 9.92
C HIS A 157 -20.75 -3.78 10.90
N ILE A 158 -19.92 -2.76 10.63
CA ILE A 158 -19.83 -1.55 11.46
C ILE A 158 -21.18 -0.81 11.47
N ASP A 159 -21.85 -0.71 10.32
CA ASP A 159 -23.15 -0.05 10.22
C ASP A 159 -24.22 -0.77 11.06
N ASP A 160 -24.23 -2.11 11.02
CA ASP A 160 -25.14 -2.94 11.82
C ASP A 160 -24.88 -2.82 13.33
N GLU A 161 -23.61 -2.85 13.74
CA GLU A 161 -23.20 -2.66 15.14
C GLU A 161 -23.54 -1.24 15.62
N SER A 162 -23.30 -0.22 14.80
CA SER A 162 -23.64 1.17 15.12
C SER A 162 -25.14 1.37 15.29
N SER A 163 -25.95 0.73 14.44
CA SER A 163 -27.42 0.76 14.55
C SER A 163 -27.88 0.11 15.86
N THR A 164 -27.29 -1.04 16.20
CA THR A 164 -27.58 -1.76 17.45
C THR A 164 -27.22 -0.92 18.68
N ALA A 165 -26.02 -0.34 18.70
CA ALA A 165 -25.57 0.52 19.79
C ALA A 165 -26.49 1.75 19.95
N ASN A 166 -26.91 2.36 18.83
CA ASN A 166 -27.82 3.51 18.87
C ASN A 166 -29.20 3.15 19.45
N ALA A 167 -29.73 1.97 19.11
CA ALA A 167 -30.98 1.47 19.70
C ALA A 167 -30.85 1.25 21.22
N GLN A 168 -29.72 0.71 21.68
CA GLN A 168 -29.44 0.53 23.12
C GLN A 168 -29.32 1.86 23.85
N ILE A 169 -28.66 2.86 23.26
CA ILE A 169 -28.56 4.21 23.82
C ILE A 169 -29.94 4.85 23.98
N HIS A 170 -30.81 4.71 22.98
CA HIS A 170 -32.17 5.23 23.03
C HIS A 170 -32.98 4.57 24.16
N GLU A 171 -32.89 3.24 24.30
CA GLU A 171 -33.55 2.50 25.38
C GLU A 171 -33.06 2.95 26.77
N LEU A 172 -31.74 3.05 26.97
CA LEU A 172 -31.17 3.55 28.22
C LEU A 172 -31.60 4.99 28.53
N SER A 173 -31.72 5.83 27.50
CA SER A 173 -32.20 7.21 27.66
C SER A 173 -33.64 7.24 28.17
N LEU A 174 -34.51 6.38 27.63
CA LEU A 174 -35.89 6.21 28.11
C LEU A 174 -35.94 5.76 29.58
N GLN A 175 -35.09 4.79 29.95
CA GLN A 175 -35.01 4.29 31.33
C GLN A 175 -34.55 5.38 32.30
N ILE A 176 -33.57 6.20 31.91
CA ILE A 176 -33.10 7.34 32.72
C ILE A 176 -34.25 8.33 32.96
N ASP A 177 -35.02 8.66 31.93
CA ASP A 177 -36.13 9.61 32.08
C ASP A 177 -37.27 9.06 32.96
N ASN A 178 -37.55 7.76 32.85
CA ASN A 178 -38.47 7.09 33.77
C ASN A 178 -37.97 7.14 35.22
N LEU A 179 -36.69 6.85 35.47
CA LEU A 179 -36.09 6.92 36.80
C LEU A 179 -36.12 8.34 37.38
N LYS A 180 -35.86 9.38 36.56
CA LYS A 180 -36.02 10.79 36.99
C LYS A 180 -37.45 11.09 37.42
N SER A 181 -38.45 10.59 36.68
CA SER A 181 -39.86 10.77 37.04
C SER A 181 -40.19 10.11 38.37
N VAL A 182 -39.69 8.89 38.61
CA VAL A 182 -39.85 8.19 39.89
C VAL A 182 -39.17 8.95 41.03
N LEU A 183 -37.95 9.45 40.81
CA LEU A 183 -37.22 10.23 41.80
C LEU A 183 -37.99 11.49 42.20
N ASN A 184 -38.50 12.25 41.23
CA ASN A 184 -39.30 13.45 41.49
C ASN A 184 -40.56 13.13 42.31
N LYS A 185 -41.23 12.01 42.03
CA LYS A 185 -42.40 11.57 42.83
C LYS A 185 -42.00 11.24 44.27
N CYS A 186 -40.86 10.58 44.46
CA CYS A 186 -40.33 10.25 45.78
C CYS A 186 -40.00 11.52 46.57
N ASP A 187 -39.36 12.52 45.95
CA ASP A 187 -39.05 13.80 46.58
C ASP A 187 -40.30 14.54 47.03
N VAL A 188 -41.36 14.56 46.20
CA VAL A 188 -42.66 15.14 46.58
C VAL A 188 -43.27 14.42 47.79
N GLN A 189 -43.24 13.09 47.81
CA GLN A 189 -43.75 12.30 48.94
C GLN A 189 -42.94 12.54 50.22
N LYS A 190 -41.62 12.65 50.10
CA LYS A 190 -40.73 12.94 51.22
C LYS A 190 -41.04 14.30 51.86
N GLU A 191 -41.20 15.35 51.06
CA GLU A 191 -41.54 16.68 51.60
C GLU A 191 -42.95 16.70 52.21
N LYS A 192 -43.91 15.96 51.63
CA LYS A 192 -45.24 15.78 52.21
C LYS A 192 -45.17 15.11 53.59
N LEU A 193 -44.48 13.98 53.70
CA LEU A 193 -44.30 13.27 54.98
C LEU A 193 -43.59 14.14 56.02
N LYS A 194 -42.61 14.94 55.60
CA LYS A 194 -41.91 15.88 56.49
C LYS A 194 -42.85 16.95 57.03
N ALA A 195 -43.75 17.48 56.20
CA ALA A 195 -44.77 18.44 56.62
C ALA A 195 -45.75 17.81 57.61
N GLU A 196 -46.28 16.61 57.30
CA GLU A 196 -47.19 15.86 58.19
C GLU A 196 -46.54 15.55 59.55
N CYS A 197 -45.28 15.10 59.57
CA CYS A 197 -44.53 14.89 60.80
C CYS A 197 -44.37 16.17 61.63
N THR A 198 -44.17 17.31 60.97
CA THR A 198 -44.04 18.61 61.67
C THR A 198 -45.38 19.04 62.27
N GLU A 199 -46.48 18.82 61.56
CA GLU A 199 -47.84 19.08 62.03
C GLU A 199 -48.19 18.19 63.24
N TRP A 200 -47.96 16.88 63.15
CA TRP A 200 -48.19 15.96 64.27
C TRP A 200 -47.34 16.29 65.50
N ALA A 201 -46.08 16.69 65.30
CA ALA A 201 -45.22 17.13 66.41
C ALA A 201 -45.81 18.38 67.11
N GLN A 202 -46.34 19.33 66.33
CA GLN A 202 -46.97 20.54 66.86
C GLN A 202 -48.28 20.22 67.60
N GLN A 203 -49.17 19.41 67.00
CA GLN A 203 -50.42 18.98 67.63
C GLN A 203 -50.17 18.22 68.94
N SER A 204 -49.14 17.35 68.96
CA SER A 204 -48.73 16.63 70.17
C SER A 204 -48.30 17.59 71.29
N LYS A 205 -47.52 18.64 70.96
CA LYS A 205 -47.11 19.67 71.92
C LYS A 205 -48.29 20.48 72.47
N GLU A 206 -49.25 20.83 71.61
CA GLU A 206 -50.47 21.55 72.02
C GLU A 206 -51.34 20.70 72.95
N LEU A 207 -51.54 19.42 72.61
CA LEU A 207 -52.30 18.49 73.43
C LEU A 207 -51.65 18.29 74.81
N LEU A 208 -50.33 18.13 74.87
CA LEU A 208 -49.60 18.06 76.14
C LEU A 208 -49.78 19.33 76.97
N SER A 209 -49.75 20.51 76.35
CA SER A 209 -49.94 21.79 77.05
C SER A 209 -51.38 21.91 77.59
N ALA A 210 -52.38 21.53 76.81
CA ALA A 210 -53.78 21.52 77.21
C ALA A 210 -54.06 20.52 78.33
N LEU A 211 -53.43 19.34 78.28
CA LEU A 211 -53.52 18.33 79.33
C LEU A 211 -52.95 18.85 80.66
N VAL A 212 -51.77 19.46 80.65
CA VAL A 212 -51.16 20.07 81.85
C VAL A 212 -52.03 21.19 82.42
N SER A 213 -52.62 22.04 81.57
CA SER A 213 -53.56 23.07 82.04
C SER A 213 -54.79 22.46 82.71
N THR A 214 -55.35 21.42 82.08
CA THR A 214 -56.55 20.73 82.61
C THR A 214 -56.25 20.03 83.92
N GLU A 215 -55.07 19.43 84.07
CA GLU A 215 -54.61 18.82 85.32
C GLU A 215 -54.56 19.85 86.46
N VAL A 216 -54.05 21.06 86.20
CA VAL A 216 -54.07 22.16 87.18
C VAL A 216 -55.50 22.56 87.55
N ASP A 217 -56.38 22.71 86.57
CA ASP A 217 -57.78 23.08 86.81
C ASP A 217 -58.52 22.02 87.65
N VAL A 218 -58.27 20.73 87.38
CA VAL A 218 -58.85 19.62 88.15
C VAL A 218 -58.34 19.63 89.59
N ILE A 219 -57.04 19.81 89.80
CA ILE A 219 -56.45 19.89 91.15
C ILE A 219 -57.08 21.04 91.96
N GLU A 220 -57.26 22.22 91.34
CA GLU A 220 -57.89 23.35 92.02
C GLU A 220 -59.39 23.12 92.28
N ALA A 221 -60.12 22.52 91.32
CA ALA A 221 -61.52 22.17 91.52
C ALA A 221 -61.72 21.15 92.66
N GLU A 222 -60.86 20.13 92.75
CA GLU A 222 -60.84 19.16 93.86
C GLU A 222 -60.58 19.85 95.20
N ARG A 223 -59.65 20.81 95.24
CA ARG A 223 -59.37 21.62 96.43
C ARG A 223 -60.58 22.44 96.86
N VAL A 224 -61.23 23.15 95.93
CA VAL A 224 -62.42 23.96 96.20
C VAL A 224 -63.57 23.08 96.70
N MET A 225 -63.79 21.92 96.08
CA MET A 225 -64.81 20.95 96.51
C MET A 225 -64.56 20.47 97.94
N LYS A 226 -63.30 20.18 98.29
CA LYS A 226 -62.93 19.77 99.65
C LYS A 226 -63.23 20.87 100.66
N LEU A 227 -62.84 22.13 100.37
CA LEU A 227 -63.15 23.28 101.23
C LEU A 227 -64.66 23.51 101.39
N ALA A 228 -65.43 23.39 100.31
CA ALA A 228 -66.89 23.51 100.36
C ALA A 228 -67.53 22.40 101.20
N THR A 229 -67.03 21.17 101.07
CA THR A 229 -67.47 20.02 101.88
C THR A 229 -67.19 20.26 103.37
N GLU A 230 -65.97 20.68 103.72
CA GLU A 230 -65.60 21.04 105.09
C GLU A 230 -66.46 22.21 105.63
N GLY A 231 -66.67 23.25 104.83
CA GLY A 231 -67.52 24.39 105.17
C GLY A 231 -68.97 23.98 105.44
N PHE A 232 -69.53 23.08 104.62
CA PHE A 232 -70.88 22.54 104.82
C PHE A 232 -70.99 21.72 106.10
N VAL A 233 -70.00 20.88 106.40
CA VAL A 233 -69.95 20.11 107.66
C VAL A 233 -69.92 21.05 108.87
N ASN A 234 -69.10 22.10 108.82
CA ASN A 234 -69.01 23.11 109.87
C ASN A 234 -70.31 23.91 110.04
N LEU A 235 -71.00 24.24 108.94
CA LEU A 235 -72.30 24.90 109.00
C LEU A 235 -73.34 23.96 109.63
N LYS A 236 -73.38 22.70 109.22
CA LYS A 236 -74.32 21.71 109.75
C LYS A 236 -74.18 21.52 111.26
N SER A 237 -72.95 21.54 111.79
CA SER A 237 -72.70 21.41 113.24
C SER A 237 -73.03 22.66 114.05
N SER A 238 -73.26 23.81 113.40
CA SER A 238 -73.62 25.08 114.07
C SER A 238 -75.12 25.23 114.36
N PHE A 239 -75.97 24.34 113.82
CA PHE A 239 -77.40 24.34 114.13
C PHE A 239 -77.68 23.58 115.45
N PRO A 240 -78.59 24.08 116.30
CA PRO A 240 -78.97 23.39 117.54
C PRO A 240 -79.61 22.04 117.23
N THR A 241 -79.10 20.98 117.86
CA THR A 241 -79.75 19.67 117.86
C THR A 241 -80.99 19.76 118.74
N PHE A 242 -82.19 19.73 118.14
CA PHE A 242 -83.46 19.57 118.85
C PHE A 242 -83.71 18.11 119.21
#